data_AF-A3K2T0-F1
#
_entry.id   AF-A3K2T0-F1
#
_cell.length_a   1.000
_cell.length_b   1.000
_cell.length_c   1.000
_cell.angle_alpha   90.00
_cell.angle_beta   90.00
_cell.angle_gamma   90.00
#
_symmetry.space_group_name_H-M   'P 1'
#
loop_
_entity.id
_entity.type
_entity.pdbx_description
1 polymer ?
#
loop_
_entity_poly.entity_id
_entity_poly.type
_entity_poly.pdbx_seq_one_letter_code
_entity_poly.pdbx_strand_id
1 'polypeptide(L)'
;MKTFYASALALTVAATGAFAESHANAEGDAAKMTDQSTMTQTTDATDATESTMDSGAKLIRSRDITGGDIYTMNEAMDEGSAWDMEYTEVGSDWNDIGEIEDIVLDSSGKMIGVVAEVGGFLDIGDKHVLLELTEVKLVPVDDKSYAIVTRLNEEDLEAREDVDEGFWD
;
A
#
# COMPACT_ATOMS: atom_id res chain seq x y z
N MET A 1 21.87 25.18 44.18
CA MET A 1 22.15 25.03 42.73
C MET A 1 23.45 24.28 42.58
N LYS A 2 23.42 23.08 41.98
CA LYS A 2 24.56 22.35 41.36
C LYS A 2 24.10 20.95 40.99
N THR A 3 23.94 20.69 39.70
CA THR A 3 23.92 19.33 39.12
C THR A 3 24.92 19.34 37.97
N PHE A 4 25.97 18.51 38.10
CA PHE A 4 27.02 18.37 37.11
C PHE A 4 26.69 17.17 36.20
N TYR A 5 26.78 17.39 34.89
CA TYR A 5 26.70 16.35 33.86
C TYR A 5 28.05 15.63 33.76
N ALA A 6 28.04 14.30 33.84
CA ALA A 6 29.21 13.46 33.56
C ALA A 6 29.03 12.79 32.20
N SER A 7 29.87 13.17 31.24
CA SER A 7 30.01 12.53 29.93
C SER A 7 31.14 11.51 29.99
N ALA A 8 30.89 10.27 29.58
CA ALA A 8 31.89 9.23 29.45
C ALA A 8 32.18 9.01 27.96
N LEU A 9 33.42 9.33 27.53
CA LEU A 9 33.94 8.92 26.22
C LEU A 9 34.32 7.44 26.26
N ALA A 10 33.79 6.65 25.32
CA ALA A 10 34.29 5.33 25.01
C ALA A 10 35.29 5.41 23.84
N LEU A 11 36.48 4.83 24.04
CA LEU A 11 37.56 4.72 23.07
C LEU A 11 37.52 3.31 22.45
N THR A 12 37.35 3.22 21.14
CA THR A 12 37.55 1.96 20.39
C THR A 12 38.56 2.17 19.27
N VAL A 13 39.69 1.47 19.40
CA VAL A 13 40.76 1.32 18.41
C VAL A 13 40.36 0.21 17.45
N ALA A 14 40.47 0.44 16.13
CA ALA A 14 40.50 -0.64 15.14
C ALA A 14 41.49 -0.32 14.02
N ALA A 15 42.17 -1.39 13.59
CA ALA A 15 43.48 -1.45 12.98
C ALA A 15 43.57 -0.98 11.52
N THR A 16 44.78 -0.51 11.16
CA THR A 16 45.24 -0.21 9.81
C THR A 16 45.34 -1.47 8.95
N GLY A 17 44.62 -1.50 7.82
CA GLY A 17 44.83 -2.43 6.72
C GLY A 17 45.35 -1.67 5.49
N ALA A 18 46.56 -1.99 5.05
CA ALA A 18 47.17 -1.45 3.83
C ALA A 18 46.59 -2.14 2.58
N PHE A 19 46.22 -1.36 1.57
CA PHE A 19 45.89 -1.88 0.24
C PHE A 19 47.17 -2.02 -0.58
N ALA A 20 47.46 -3.25 -1.01
CA ALA A 20 48.55 -3.56 -1.93
C ALA A 20 48.09 -3.31 -3.38
N GLU A 21 48.85 -2.47 -4.06
CA GLU A 21 48.74 -2.13 -5.48
C GLU A 21 49.44 -3.25 -6.29
N SER A 22 48.71 -3.92 -7.20
CA SER A 22 49.32 -4.82 -8.18
C SER A 22 49.15 -4.26 -9.58
N HIS A 23 50.25 -3.72 -10.11
CA HIS A 23 50.46 -3.44 -11.52
C HIS A 23 50.64 -4.75 -12.28
N ALA A 24 49.93 -4.91 -13.39
CA ALA A 24 50.31 -5.83 -14.46
C ALA A 24 49.99 -5.18 -15.80
N ASN A 25 51.05 -4.74 -16.49
CA ASN A 25 51.03 -4.26 -17.87
C ASN A 25 50.52 -5.36 -18.81
N ALA A 26 49.64 -4.98 -19.74
CA ALA A 26 49.32 -5.77 -20.93
C ALA A 26 49.68 -4.94 -22.17
N GLU A 27 50.71 -5.40 -22.89
CA GLU A 27 51.09 -4.95 -24.23
C GLU A 27 50.65 -5.99 -25.27
N GLY A 28 50.17 -5.53 -26.43
CA GLY A 28 50.47 -6.18 -27.72
C GLY A 28 49.42 -7.07 -28.40
N ASP A 29 48.44 -6.42 -29.05
CA ASP A 29 47.96 -6.54 -30.45
C ASP A 29 47.94 -7.86 -31.28
N ALA A 30 46.84 -7.95 -32.06
CA ALA A 30 46.58 -8.57 -33.37
C ALA A 30 46.54 -10.11 -33.60
N ALA A 31 45.31 -10.63 -33.88
CA ALA A 31 44.82 -10.93 -35.25
C ALA A 31 43.88 -12.17 -35.39
N LYS A 32 42.64 -11.88 -35.81
CA LYS A 32 41.87 -12.46 -36.95
C LYS A 32 41.17 -13.85 -36.89
N MET A 33 39.89 -13.78 -37.29
CA MET A 33 39.12 -14.65 -38.25
C MET A 33 38.04 -15.63 -37.72
N THR A 34 36.77 -15.25 -38.00
CA THR A 34 35.59 -16.01 -38.49
C THR A 34 35.24 -17.38 -37.93
N ASP A 35 34.00 -17.56 -37.45
CA ASP A 35 32.94 -18.34 -38.15
C ASP A 35 31.56 -18.18 -37.48
N GLN A 36 30.52 -18.16 -38.30
CA GLN A 36 29.10 -18.02 -37.99
C GLN A 36 28.47 -19.41 -38.00
N SER A 37 27.88 -19.88 -36.88
CA SER A 37 26.82 -20.91 -36.90
C SER A 37 26.12 -21.11 -35.55
N THR A 38 24.81 -20.87 -35.56
CA THR A 38 23.77 -21.76 -35.02
C THR A 38 23.58 -21.89 -33.50
N MET A 39 22.48 -21.33 -32.98
CA MET A 39 21.35 -22.11 -32.42
C MET A 39 20.28 -21.16 -31.85
N THR A 40 19.14 -21.09 -32.54
CA THR A 40 17.86 -20.65 -31.99
C THR A 40 17.41 -21.67 -30.94
N GLN A 41 17.23 -21.24 -29.70
CA GLN A 41 16.58 -22.07 -28.67
C GLN A 41 15.19 -21.49 -28.39
N THR A 42 14.20 -22.13 -29.00
CA THR A 42 12.80 -22.07 -28.57
C THR A 42 12.61 -23.10 -27.46
N THR A 43 11.73 -22.77 -26.52
CA THR A 43 11.10 -23.60 -25.47
C THR A 43 11.86 -23.72 -24.16
N ASP A 44 11.46 -22.92 -23.16
CA ASP A 44 10.70 -23.48 -22.03
C ASP A 44 9.84 -22.38 -21.38
N ALA A 45 8.53 -22.45 -21.61
CA ALA A 45 7.53 -21.57 -21.01
C ALA A 45 6.95 -22.26 -19.78
N THR A 46 7.81 -22.58 -18.82
CA THR A 46 7.43 -23.29 -17.59
C THR A 46 8.05 -22.65 -16.35
N ASP A 47 8.28 -21.33 -16.38
CA ASP A 47 8.84 -20.60 -15.24
C ASP A 47 8.33 -19.15 -15.16
N ALA A 48 7.02 -18.96 -15.34
CA ALA A 48 6.36 -17.65 -15.24
C ALA A 48 5.36 -17.58 -14.08
N THR A 49 5.46 -18.50 -13.10
CA THR A 49 4.49 -18.56 -11.99
C THR A 49 5.14 -18.36 -10.62
N GLU A 50 6.45 -18.12 -10.52
CA GLU A 50 7.11 -17.87 -9.23
C GLU A 50 7.65 -16.44 -9.03
N SER A 51 7.59 -15.56 -10.03
CA SER A 51 8.23 -14.22 -9.92
C SER A 51 7.34 -13.05 -9.51
N THR A 52 6.04 -13.26 -9.25
CA THR A 52 5.14 -12.17 -8.84
C THR A 52 5.09 -11.90 -7.33
N MET A 53 5.62 -12.79 -6.49
CA MET A 53 5.64 -12.58 -5.03
C MET A 53 6.94 -11.95 -4.48
N ASP A 54 7.99 -11.83 -5.29
CA ASP A 54 9.28 -11.20 -4.92
C ASP A 54 9.52 -9.85 -5.63
N SER A 55 8.55 -9.40 -6.42
CA SER A 55 8.56 -8.02 -6.87
C SER A 55 8.32 -7.16 -5.63
N GLY A 56 9.25 -6.29 -5.25
CA GLY A 56 9.14 -5.36 -4.10
C GLY A 56 7.97 -4.36 -4.15
N ALA A 57 6.90 -4.69 -4.88
CA ALA A 57 5.59 -4.08 -4.77
C ALA A 57 5.02 -4.31 -3.37
N LYS A 58 4.60 -3.21 -2.72
CA LYS A 58 3.83 -3.26 -1.48
C LYS A 58 2.46 -3.86 -1.81
N LEU A 59 2.28 -5.15 -1.55
CA LEU A 59 0.98 -5.82 -1.68
C LEU A 59 0.13 -5.52 -0.45
N ILE A 60 -1.16 -5.26 -0.68
CA ILE A 60 -2.16 -5.09 0.38
C ILE A 60 -3.07 -6.31 0.33
N ARG A 61 -3.27 -6.98 1.47
CA ARG A 61 -4.19 -8.12 1.56
C ARG A 61 -5.59 -7.60 1.93
N SER A 62 -6.64 -8.31 1.54
CA SER A 62 -8.01 -7.95 1.93
C SER A 62 -8.16 -7.79 3.45
N ARG A 63 -7.58 -8.70 4.23
CA ARG A 63 -7.58 -8.64 5.70
C ARG A 63 -6.91 -7.40 6.30
N ASP A 64 -6.09 -6.69 5.51
CA ASP A 64 -5.40 -5.48 5.97
C ASP A 64 -6.31 -4.25 5.75
N ILE A 65 -7.44 -4.41 5.06
CA ILE A 65 -8.45 -3.39 4.75
C ILE A 65 -9.76 -3.67 5.50
N THR A 66 -10.27 -4.90 5.41
CA THR A 66 -11.51 -5.31 6.10
C THR A 66 -11.38 -5.16 7.62
N GLY A 67 -12.39 -4.59 8.26
CA GLY A 67 -12.40 -4.18 9.66
C GLY A 67 -11.59 -2.92 9.95
N GLY A 68 -11.19 -2.18 8.92
CA GLY A 68 -10.58 -0.85 9.06
C GLY A 68 -11.64 0.23 9.16
N ASP A 69 -11.32 1.33 9.85
CA ASP A 69 -12.27 2.42 10.06
C ASP A 69 -12.57 3.20 8.77
N ILE A 70 -13.74 3.83 8.75
CA ILE A 70 -14.21 4.74 7.72
C ILE A 70 -14.29 6.15 8.29
N TYR A 71 -13.55 7.06 7.67
CA TYR A 71 -13.48 8.45 8.08
C TYR A 71 -14.17 9.39 7.10
N THR A 72 -14.69 10.49 7.62
CA THR A 72 -15.11 11.65 6.85
C THR A 72 -14.52 12.93 7.42
N MET A 73 -14.38 13.95 6.59
CA MET A 73 -14.06 15.30 7.04
C MET A 73 -15.41 16.02 7.14
N ASN A 74 -15.87 16.40 8.33
CA ASN A 74 -17.21 16.90 8.66
C ASN A 74 -17.90 17.89 7.69
N GLU A 75 -17.18 18.50 6.76
CA GLU A 75 -17.74 19.27 5.65
C GLU A 75 -17.57 18.48 4.34
N ALA A 76 -18.69 18.21 3.65
CA ALA A 76 -18.66 17.62 2.32
C ALA A 76 -17.68 18.40 1.42
N MET A 77 -16.61 17.72 0.98
CA MET A 77 -15.55 18.36 0.23
C MET A 77 -16.04 18.68 -1.20
N ASP A 78 -15.96 19.95 -1.59
CA ASP A 78 -16.20 20.37 -2.97
C ASP A 78 -15.14 19.76 -3.90
N GLU A 79 -15.52 19.38 -5.12
CA GLU A 79 -14.61 18.74 -6.08
C GLU A 79 -13.45 19.71 -6.44
N GLY A 80 -12.28 19.46 -5.86
CA GLY A 80 -11.13 20.34 -5.95
C GLY A 80 -9.95 19.79 -5.15
N SER A 81 -8.78 20.41 -5.31
CA SER A 81 -7.42 19.95 -4.99
C SER A 81 -7.17 19.15 -3.71
N ALA A 82 -8.07 19.16 -2.74
CA ALA A 82 -7.97 18.37 -1.52
C ALA A 82 -8.39 16.89 -1.67
N TRP A 83 -9.36 16.56 -2.55
CA TRP A 83 -9.73 15.16 -2.80
C TRP A 83 -8.72 14.42 -3.70
N ASP A 84 -8.00 15.15 -4.55
CA ASP A 84 -6.95 14.60 -5.41
C ASP A 84 -5.64 14.32 -4.63
N MET A 85 -5.59 14.65 -3.34
CA MET A 85 -4.44 14.34 -2.50
C MET A 85 -4.44 12.87 -2.08
N GLU A 86 -3.22 12.32 -2.00
CA GLU A 86 -2.98 11.02 -1.38
C GLU A 86 -2.70 11.24 0.11
N TYR A 87 -3.31 10.43 0.97
CA TYR A 87 -3.16 10.51 2.42
C TYR A 87 -2.17 9.45 2.92
N THR A 88 -1.23 9.86 3.76
CA THR A 88 -0.20 8.98 4.32
C THR A 88 -0.43 8.63 5.79
N GLU A 89 -1.44 9.22 6.42
CA GLU A 89 -1.87 8.96 7.78
C GLU A 89 -3.32 9.45 7.96
N VAL A 90 -4.01 8.92 8.97
CA VAL A 90 -5.36 9.36 9.37
C VAL A 90 -5.26 10.76 9.98
N GLY A 91 -6.14 11.66 9.53
CA GLY A 91 -6.19 13.03 10.05
C GLY A 91 -6.71 13.08 11.49
N SER A 92 -6.09 13.90 12.33
CA SER A 92 -6.47 14.04 13.74
C SER A 92 -7.85 14.66 13.98
N ASP A 93 -8.40 15.30 12.95
CA ASP A 93 -9.67 16.02 12.93
C ASP A 93 -10.75 15.31 12.10
N TRP A 94 -10.46 14.11 11.60
CA TRP A 94 -11.43 13.29 10.88
C TRP A 94 -12.43 12.67 11.85
N ASN A 95 -13.66 12.49 11.37
CA ASN A 95 -14.73 11.83 12.09
C ASN A 95 -14.85 10.39 11.62
N ASP A 96 -14.77 9.45 12.55
CA ASP A 96 -15.08 8.05 12.32
C ASP A 96 -16.60 7.89 12.19
N ILE A 97 -17.02 7.16 11.15
CA ILE A 97 -18.44 6.94 10.80
C ILE A 97 -18.78 5.46 10.60
N GLY A 98 -17.84 4.54 10.83
CA GLY A 98 -18.09 3.10 10.69
C GLY A 98 -16.88 2.29 10.25
N GLU A 99 -17.14 1.11 9.70
CA GLU A 99 -16.12 0.08 9.44
C GLU A 99 -16.24 -0.51 8.03
N ILE A 100 -15.12 -0.98 7.48
CA ILE A 100 -15.07 -1.62 6.15
C ILE A 100 -15.44 -3.10 6.29
N GLU A 101 -16.60 -3.51 5.78
CA GLU A 101 -17.06 -4.89 5.84
C GLU A 101 -16.42 -5.80 4.80
N ASP A 102 -16.35 -5.35 3.55
CA ASP A 102 -15.80 -6.16 2.47
C ASP A 102 -15.24 -5.31 1.33
N ILE A 103 -14.45 -5.95 0.47
CA ILE A 103 -13.98 -5.39 -0.79
C ILE A 103 -14.76 -6.01 -1.95
N VAL A 104 -15.13 -5.19 -2.92
CA VAL A 104 -15.83 -5.67 -4.11
C VAL A 104 -14.88 -5.71 -5.29
N LEU A 105 -14.77 -6.89 -5.90
CA LEU A 105 -13.98 -7.11 -7.11
C LEU A 105 -14.90 -7.37 -8.29
N ASP A 106 -14.50 -6.93 -9.47
CA ASP A 106 -15.13 -7.38 -10.71
C ASP A 106 -14.68 -8.81 -11.09
N SER A 107 -15.32 -9.39 -12.10
CA SER A 107 -14.98 -10.73 -12.62
C SER A 107 -13.55 -10.86 -13.19
N SER A 108 -12.85 -9.76 -13.43
CA SER A 108 -11.45 -9.75 -13.84
C SER A 108 -10.49 -9.72 -12.64
N GLY A 109 -11.02 -9.59 -11.42
CA GLY A 109 -10.26 -9.49 -10.17
C GLY A 109 -9.82 -8.07 -9.84
N LYS A 110 -10.33 -7.05 -10.55
CA LYS A 110 -10.03 -5.64 -10.24
C LYS A 110 -10.98 -5.17 -9.14
N MET A 111 -10.43 -4.51 -8.12
CA MET A 111 -11.25 -3.83 -7.12
C MET A 111 -12.08 -2.71 -7.75
N ILE A 112 -13.36 -2.66 -7.40
CA ILE A 112 -14.31 -1.65 -7.87
C ILE A 112 -14.92 -0.82 -6.74
N GLY A 113 -14.87 -1.32 -5.50
CA GLY A 113 -15.38 -0.61 -4.34
C GLY A 113 -15.17 -1.36 -3.03
N VAL A 114 -15.78 -0.84 -1.97
CA VAL A 114 -15.89 -1.46 -0.66
C VAL A 114 -17.33 -1.46 -0.18
N VAL A 115 -17.70 -2.43 0.64
CA VAL A 115 -18.93 -2.38 1.43
C VAL A 115 -18.58 -1.71 2.75
N ALA A 116 -19.25 -0.60 3.03
CA ALA A 116 -19.13 0.18 4.25
C ALA A 116 -20.28 -0.17 5.20
N GLU A 117 -19.98 -0.59 6.42
CA GLU A 117 -20.93 -0.55 7.53
C GLU A 117 -20.88 0.85 8.14
N VAL A 118 -22.02 1.52 8.16
CA VAL A 118 -22.13 2.92 8.58
C VAL A 118 -23.16 3.06 9.69
N GLY A 119 -22.77 3.80 10.72
CA GLY A 119 -23.64 4.18 11.83
C GLY A 119 -23.98 3.02 12.77
N GLY A 120 -25.07 3.21 13.53
CA GLY A 120 -25.58 2.21 14.47
C GLY A 120 -24.92 2.22 15.86
N PHE A 121 -25.40 1.34 16.74
CA PHE A 121 -24.88 1.21 18.11
C PHE A 121 -24.76 -0.27 18.49
N LEU A 122 -23.52 -0.77 18.55
CA LEU A 122 -23.20 -2.17 18.87
C LEU A 122 -23.80 -3.16 17.85
N ASP A 123 -23.55 -2.92 16.57
CA ASP A 123 -24.02 -3.74 15.44
C ASP A 123 -25.56 -3.78 15.34
N ILE A 124 -26.22 -2.73 15.83
CA ILE A 124 -27.68 -2.57 15.81
C ILE A 124 -28.02 -1.25 15.16
N GLY A 125 -28.72 -1.35 14.02
CA GLY A 125 -29.18 -0.20 13.25
C GLY A 125 -28.18 0.23 12.17
N ASP A 126 -27.08 -0.49 12.05
CA ASP A 126 -26.02 -0.29 11.09
C ASP A 126 -26.55 -0.57 9.68
N LYS A 127 -25.94 0.10 8.72
CA LYS A 127 -26.33 0.01 7.32
C LYS A 127 -25.15 -0.32 6.45
N HIS A 128 -25.37 -1.21 5.49
CA HIS A 128 -24.33 -1.65 4.58
C HIS A 128 -24.47 -0.92 3.26
N VAL A 129 -23.40 -0.30 2.77
CA VAL A 129 -23.47 0.59 1.62
C VAL A 129 -22.27 0.38 0.71
N LEU A 130 -22.52 0.24 -0.60
CA LEU A 130 -21.45 0.14 -1.59
C LEU A 130 -20.86 1.54 -1.84
N LEU A 131 -19.55 1.67 -1.62
CA LEU A 131 -18.75 2.82 -1.99
C LEU A 131 -17.85 2.47 -3.17
N GLU A 132 -17.94 3.24 -4.24
CA GLU A 132 -17.04 3.07 -5.38
C GLU A 132 -15.62 3.55 -5.04
N LEU A 133 -14.61 3.02 -5.73
CA LEU A 133 -13.22 3.49 -5.59
C LEU A 133 -13.01 4.98 -5.90
N THR A 134 -13.96 5.62 -6.58
CA THR A 134 -13.91 7.07 -6.87
C THR A 134 -14.36 7.92 -5.67
N GLU A 135 -15.03 7.29 -4.70
CA GLU A 135 -15.64 7.93 -3.52
C GLU A 135 -14.81 7.75 -2.25
N VAL A 136 -13.75 6.93 -2.30
CA VAL A 136 -12.90 6.60 -1.16
C VAL A 136 -11.42 6.77 -1.49
N LYS A 137 -10.63 7.11 -0.47
CA LYS A 137 -9.17 7.05 -0.51
C LYS A 137 -8.69 6.11 0.58
N LEU A 138 -7.79 5.20 0.22
CA LEU A 138 -7.17 4.28 1.17
C LEU A 138 -6.06 5.01 1.94
N VAL A 139 -6.03 4.85 3.26
CA VAL A 139 -5.12 5.56 4.15
C VAL A 139 -4.40 4.56 5.04
N PRO A 140 -3.07 4.50 5.06
CA PRO A 140 -2.36 3.60 5.96
C PRO A 140 -2.54 4.08 7.40
N VAL A 141 -2.90 3.15 8.28
CA VAL A 141 -2.95 3.37 9.73
C VAL A 141 -1.62 2.94 10.35
N ASP A 142 -1.11 1.79 9.92
CA ASP A 142 0.24 1.31 10.25
C ASP A 142 0.83 0.46 9.11
N ASP A 143 1.83 -0.37 9.41
CA ASP A 143 2.48 -1.23 8.42
C ASP A 143 1.57 -2.35 7.85
N LYS A 144 0.44 -2.63 8.50
CA LYS A 144 -0.40 -3.82 8.27
C LYS A 144 -1.90 -3.54 8.23
N SER A 145 -2.33 -2.30 8.45
CA SER A 145 -3.74 -1.92 8.50
C SER A 145 -3.99 -0.62 7.75
N TYR A 146 -5.17 -0.53 7.18
CA TYR A 146 -5.64 0.58 6.38
C TYR A 146 -7.04 0.98 6.81
N ALA A 147 -7.29 2.28 6.74
CA ALA A 147 -8.60 2.90 6.83
C ALA A 147 -9.00 3.45 5.45
N ILE A 148 -10.23 3.90 5.31
CA ILE A 148 -10.63 4.74 4.19
C ILE A 148 -11.09 6.11 4.65
N VAL A 149 -10.95 7.10 3.79
CA VAL A 149 -11.61 8.40 3.93
C VAL A 149 -12.53 8.65 2.75
N THR A 150 -13.72 9.17 3.02
CA THR A 150 -14.72 9.55 2.01
C THR A 150 -15.10 11.03 2.14
N ARG A 151 -15.60 11.59 1.05
CA ARG A 151 -16.19 12.94 0.99
C ARG A 151 -17.63 13.02 1.46
N LEU A 152 -18.25 11.86 1.70
CA LEU A 152 -19.65 11.71 2.10
C LEU A 152 -19.74 11.78 3.62
N ASN A 153 -20.80 12.39 4.14
CA ASN A 153 -21.09 12.31 5.58
C ASN A 153 -21.89 11.04 5.88
N GLU A 154 -22.01 10.72 7.17
CA GLU A 154 -22.76 9.56 7.67
C GLU A 154 -24.21 9.55 7.16
N GLU A 155 -24.90 10.69 7.23
CA GLU A 155 -26.30 10.81 6.84
C GLU A 155 -26.53 10.54 5.34
N ASP A 156 -25.61 10.97 4.48
CA ASP A 156 -25.64 10.72 3.03
C ASP A 156 -25.53 9.22 2.73
N LEU A 157 -24.72 8.49 3.51
CA LEU A 157 -24.54 7.04 3.39
C LEU A 157 -25.77 6.29 3.95
N GLU A 158 -26.27 6.70 5.11
CA GLU A 158 -27.50 6.17 5.70
C GLU A 158 -28.73 6.37 4.80
N ALA A 159 -28.69 7.31 3.86
CA ALA A 159 -29.76 7.54 2.88
C ALA A 159 -29.66 6.68 1.59
N ARG A 160 -28.55 5.97 1.35
CA ARG A 160 -28.34 5.16 0.12
C ARG A 160 -29.22 3.90 0.04
N GLU A 161 -29.03 3.08 -0.99
CA GLU A 161 -29.56 1.72 -0.98
C GLU A 161 -28.74 0.86 -0.01
N ASP A 162 -29.42 0.00 0.74
CA ASP A 162 -28.78 -0.96 1.64
C ASP A 162 -28.28 -2.16 0.85
N VAL A 163 -27.08 -2.64 1.18
CA VAL A 163 -26.41 -3.75 0.50
C VAL A 163 -26.50 -4.98 1.40
N ASP A 164 -27.44 -5.86 1.10
CA ASP A 164 -27.62 -7.13 1.79
C ASP A 164 -27.18 -8.34 0.93
N GLU A 165 -27.39 -9.55 1.44
CA GLU A 165 -27.08 -10.77 0.68
C GLU A 165 -27.86 -10.86 -0.65
N GLY A 166 -29.07 -10.30 -0.71
CA GLY A 166 -29.93 -10.32 -1.89
C GLY A 166 -29.59 -9.27 -2.93
N PHE A 167 -28.77 -8.26 -2.59
CA PHE A 167 -28.29 -7.25 -3.52
C PHE A 167 -27.49 -7.85 -4.70
N TRP A 168 -26.90 -9.03 -4.50
CA TRP A 168 -26.00 -9.67 -5.47
C TRP A 168 -26.65 -10.69 -6.42
N ASP A 169 -27.94 -11.01 -6.23
CA ASP A 169 -28.70 -12.00 -7.01
C ASP A 169 -29.28 -11.43 -8.32
#